data_AF-A0A7V9ND04-F1
#
_entry.id   AF-A0A7V9ND04-F1
#
_cell.length_a   1.000
_cell.length_b   1.000
_cell.length_c   1.000
_cell.angle_alpha   90.00
_cell.angle_beta   90.00
_cell.angle_gamma   90.00
#
_symmetry.space_group_name_H-M   'P 1'
#
loop_
_entity.id
_entity.type
_entity.pdbx_description
1 polymer ?
#
loop_
_entity_poly.entity_id
_entity_poly.type
_entity_poly.pdbx_seq_one_letter_code
_entity_poly.pdbx_strand_id
1 'polypeptide(L)'
;DDKWMGHEVLDQPSERRDTPAWTLFQTKIIKTVLSREGFGADEIPDLFFTNYKQIDEIGHNFNLLQPEMREILRYSDEALKDLTEFLNSEVGQEQWVVVMTADHGVAPDPQAAGAWPIRMQYLQSDVAEHFGVGVEEMFVETSPVGFWFDQQTMEAEGITSEEVADFMVDYRLDANAPAGEDLPSQYRDRLKEPIFEAAFPSAAMGEIWNCVKESD
;
A
#
# COMPACT_ATOMS: atom_id res chain seq x y z
N ASP A 1 20.23 24.97 3.53
CA ASP A 1 19.42 25.66 4.57
C ASP A 1 18.80 24.64 5.52
N ASP A 2 19.46 23.48 5.73
CA ASP A 2 19.01 22.33 6.52
C ASP A 2 17.58 21.83 6.29
N LYS A 3 16.99 22.23 5.15
CA LYS A 3 15.67 21.85 4.70
C LYS A 3 15.76 20.99 3.45
N TRP A 4 14.78 20.12 3.26
CA TRP A 4 14.52 19.47 1.98
C TRP A 4 13.19 19.98 1.45
N MET A 5 13.21 20.65 0.31
CA MET A 5 12.01 21.24 -0.31
C MET A 5 11.21 22.17 0.64
N GLY A 6 11.89 22.79 1.61
CA GLY A 6 11.27 23.65 2.62
C GLY A 6 10.83 22.92 3.91
N HIS A 7 10.85 21.59 3.93
CA HIS A 7 10.55 20.76 5.09
C HIS A 7 11.74 20.72 6.06
N GLU A 8 11.49 20.84 7.36
CA GLU A 8 12.50 20.87 8.43
C GLU A 8 12.96 19.46 8.86
N VAL A 9 13.10 18.57 7.88
CA VAL A 9 13.35 17.13 8.03
C VAL A 9 14.71 16.74 8.61
N LEU A 10 15.67 17.67 8.71
CA LEU A 10 17.00 17.38 9.28
C LEU A 10 17.06 17.58 10.80
N ASP A 11 16.10 18.32 11.35
CA ASP A 11 15.99 18.63 12.78
C ASP A 11 15.45 17.43 13.59
N GLN A 12 14.75 16.51 12.91
CA GLN A 12 14.28 15.26 13.49
C GLN A 12 14.96 14.05 12.84
N PRO A 13 15.79 13.29 13.56
CA PRO A 13 16.48 12.13 12.99
C PRO A 13 15.56 11.06 12.37
N SER A 14 14.30 10.96 12.85
CA SER A 14 13.27 10.09 12.26
C SER A 14 12.88 10.52 10.85
N GLU A 15 12.81 11.83 10.59
CA GLU A 15 12.35 12.43 9.33
C GLU A 15 13.44 12.48 8.25
N ARG A 16 14.70 12.15 8.60
CA ARG A 16 15.78 12.05 7.60
C ARG A 16 15.51 10.97 6.54
N ARG A 17 14.71 9.96 6.90
CA ARG A 17 14.21 8.94 5.98
C ARG A 17 13.16 9.48 5.01
N ASP A 18 12.61 10.65 5.27
CA ASP A 18 11.71 11.36 4.38
C ASP A 18 12.47 12.19 3.35
N THR A 19 13.75 11.91 3.10
CA THR A 19 14.56 12.64 2.12
C THR A 19 15.37 11.69 1.25
N PRO A 20 15.66 12.03 -0.02
CA PRO A 20 16.45 11.19 -0.92
C PRO A 20 17.83 10.73 -0.41
N ALA A 21 18.32 11.33 0.69
CA ALA A 21 19.57 10.92 1.33
C ALA A 21 19.60 9.43 1.68
N TRP A 22 18.47 8.82 2.07
CA TRP A 22 18.44 7.40 2.41
C TRP A 22 18.62 6.50 1.18
N THR A 23 17.99 6.79 0.05
CA THR A 23 18.18 6.08 -1.24
C THR A 23 19.65 6.12 -1.68
N LEU A 24 20.30 7.28 -1.54
CA LEU A 24 21.72 7.44 -1.85
C LEU A 24 22.61 6.63 -0.89
N PHE A 25 22.32 6.70 0.40
CA PHE A 25 23.04 5.96 1.43
C PHE A 25 22.88 4.44 1.27
N GLN A 26 21.66 3.98 1.02
CA GLN A 26 21.34 2.58 0.77
C GLN A 26 22.07 2.06 -0.47
N THR A 27 22.10 2.81 -1.56
CA THR A 27 22.85 2.44 -2.78
C THR A 27 24.33 2.26 -2.48
N LYS A 28 24.92 3.13 -1.64
CA LYS A 28 26.30 2.97 -1.18
C LYS A 28 26.50 1.70 -0.35
N ILE A 29 25.56 1.36 0.53
CA ILE A 29 25.60 0.11 1.31
C ILE A 29 25.57 -1.09 0.37
N ILE A 30 24.62 -1.12 -0.58
CA ILE A 30 24.47 -2.21 -1.56
C ILE A 30 25.79 -2.43 -2.29
N LYS A 31 26.37 -1.39 -2.90
CA LYS A 31 27.66 -1.49 -3.61
C LYS A 31 28.79 -2.01 -2.72
N THR A 32 28.82 -1.56 -1.46
CA THR A 32 29.83 -2.00 -0.49
C THR A 32 29.70 -3.50 -0.17
N VAL A 33 28.46 -3.98 0.00
CA VAL A 33 28.18 -5.39 0.27
C VAL A 33 28.57 -6.23 -0.95
N LEU A 34 28.09 -5.88 -2.14
CA LEU A 34 28.37 -6.61 -3.38
C LEU A 34 29.87 -6.77 -3.63
N SER A 35 30.65 -5.68 -3.48
CA SER A 35 32.10 -5.72 -3.67
C SER A 35 32.81 -6.57 -2.60
N ARG A 36 32.44 -6.42 -1.32
CA ARG A 36 33.13 -7.14 -0.22
C ARG A 36 32.86 -8.62 -0.19
N GLU A 37 31.64 -9.01 -0.54
CA GLU A 37 31.24 -10.42 -0.59
C GLU A 37 31.62 -11.09 -1.92
N GLY A 38 32.15 -10.33 -2.88
CA GLY A 38 32.63 -10.87 -4.15
C GLY A 38 31.52 -11.36 -5.07
N PHE A 39 30.39 -10.64 -5.12
CA PHE A 39 29.26 -11.02 -5.97
C PHE A 39 29.67 -11.09 -7.44
N GLY A 40 29.38 -12.21 -8.09
CA GLY A 40 29.71 -12.43 -9.50
C GLY A 40 31.20 -12.63 -9.78
N ALA A 41 32.00 -12.98 -8.77
CA ALA A 41 33.43 -13.23 -8.91
C ALA A 41 33.77 -14.62 -9.49
N ASP A 42 32.79 -15.53 -9.61
CA ASP A 42 32.97 -16.87 -10.17
C ASP A 42 31.77 -17.31 -11.05
N GLU A 43 31.74 -18.59 -11.45
CA GLU A 43 30.72 -19.15 -12.34
C GLU A 43 29.38 -19.49 -11.64
N ILE A 44 29.31 -19.40 -10.31
CA ILE A 44 28.12 -19.71 -9.52
C ILE A 44 27.29 -18.41 -9.38
N PRO A 45 26.04 -18.36 -9.89
CA PRO A 45 25.23 -17.16 -9.78
C PRO A 45 24.85 -16.82 -8.33
N ASP A 46 25.13 -15.59 -7.94
CA ASP A 46 24.68 -15.02 -6.66
C ASP A 46 23.31 -14.33 -6.80
N LEU A 47 22.54 -14.31 -5.71
CA LEU A 47 21.25 -13.61 -5.65
C LEU A 47 21.29 -12.53 -4.57
N PHE A 48 20.98 -11.29 -4.98
CA PHE A 48 20.88 -10.15 -4.08
C PHE A 48 19.45 -9.58 -4.12
N PHE A 49 18.78 -9.57 -2.97
CA PHE A 49 17.44 -9.02 -2.83
C PHE A 49 17.49 -7.73 -2.01
N THR A 50 16.88 -6.66 -2.53
CA THR A 50 16.78 -5.37 -1.85
C THR A 50 15.51 -4.65 -2.27
N ASN A 51 15.09 -3.67 -1.47
CA ASN A 51 13.94 -2.81 -1.76
C ASN A 51 14.32 -1.35 -1.55
N TYR A 52 13.79 -0.44 -2.37
CA TYR A 52 13.98 1.00 -2.20
C TYR A 52 12.73 1.61 -1.54
N LYS A 53 12.71 1.62 -0.20
CA LYS A 53 11.50 1.95 0.59
C LYS A 53 11.05 3.41 0.51
N GLN A 54 11.95 4.33 0.13
CA GLN A 54 11.64 5.76 0.18
C GLN A 54 10.47 6.20 -0.68
N ILE A 55 10.23 5.52 -1.81
CA ILE A 55 9.10 5.82 -2.69
C ILE A 55 7.77 5.66 -1.93
N ASP A 56 7.68 4.63 -1.09
CA ASP A 56 6.52 4.38 -0.23
C ASP A 56 6.40 5.42 0.89
N GLU A 57 7.50 5.69 1.60
CA GLU A 57 7.53 6.62 2.74
C GLU A 57 7.13 8.05 2.31
N ILE A 58 7.68 8.53 1.19
CA ILE A 58 7.27 9.81 0.59
C ILE A 58 5.83 9.77 0.09
N GLY A 59 5.39 8.65 -0.48
CA GLY A 59 4.00 8.45 -0.89
C GLY A 59 3.02 8.55 0.28
N HIS A 60 3.38 8.02 1.45
CA HIS A 60 2.57 8.14 2.67
C HIS A 60 2.55 9.57 3.23
N ASN A 61 3.70 10.25 3.25
CA ASN A 61 3.80 11.57 3.87
C ASN A 61 3.23 12.69 2.99
N PHE A 62 3.41 12.60 1.68
CA PHE A 62 3.07 13.68 0.75
C PHE A 62 1.99 13.29 -0.27
N ASN A 63 1.71 12.00 -0.49
CA ASN A 63 0.79 11.51 -1.53
C ASN A 63 1.38 11.55 -2.96
N LEU A 64 0.80 10.75 -3.86
CA LEU A 64 1.29 10.41 -5.19
C LEU A 64 1.55 11.63 -6.10
N LEU A 65 0.69 12.66 -6.03
CA LEU A 65 0.69 13.75 -7.00
C LEU A 65 1.52 14.98 -6.57
N GLN A 66 2.26 14.89 -5.47
CA GLN A 66 3.03 16.02 -4.95
C GLN A 66 4.45 16.14 -5.53
N PRO A 67 5.06 17.34 -5.51
CA PRO A 67 6.42 17.57 -6.00
C PRO A 67 7.49 16.67 -5.35
N GLU A 68 7.32 16.33 -4.07
CA GLU A 68 8.21 15.46 -3.28
C GLU A 68 8.28 14.06 -3.90
N MET A 69 7.15 13.54 -4.37
CA MET A 69 7.07 12.24 -5.05
C MET A 69 7.87 12.25 -6.36
N ARG A 70 7.78 13.34 -7.12
CA ARG A 70 8.60 13.51 -8.34
C ARG A 70 10.09 13.52 -8.00
N GLU A 71 10.47 14.19 -6.93
CA GLU A 71 11.88 14.32 -6.54
C GLU A 71 12.45 12.98 -6.08
N ILE A 72 11.73 12.21 -5.25
CA ILE A 72 12.23 10.89 -4.81
C ILE A 72 12.32 9.90 -5.96
N LEU A 73 11.40 9.95 -6.94
CA LEU A 73 11.49 9.13 -8.15
C LEU A 73 12.74 9.47 -8.98
N ARG A 74 13.06 10.76 -9.12
CA ARG A 74 14.29 11.21 -9.81
C ARG A 74 15.55 10.65 -9.14
N TYR A 75 15.64 10.77 -7.81
CA TYR A 75 16.80 10.23 -7.09
C TYR A 75 16.86 8.69 -7.11
N SER A 76 15.71 8.02 -7.14
CA SER A 76 15.65 6.56 -7.24
C SER A 76 16.11 6.08 -8.63
N ASP A 77 15.75 6.81 -9.69
CA ASP A 77 16.28 6.58 -11.05
C ASP A 77 17.80 6.79 -11.11
N GLU A 78 18.29 7.88 -10.54
CA GLU A 78 19.74 8.15 -10.46
C GLU A 78 20.49 7.08 -9.65
N ALA A 79 19.92 6.61 -8.55
CA ALA A 79 20.47 5.54 -7.74
C ALA A 79 20.49 4.19 -8.49
N LEU A 80 19.44 3.87 -9.25
CA LEU A 80 19.41 2.70 -10.11
C LEU A 80 20.51 2.79 -11.16
N LYS A 81 20.63 3.93 -11.85
CA LYS A 81 21.69 4.17 -12.83
C LYS A 81 23.08 3.92 -12.21
N ASP A 82 23.37 4.55 -11.08
CA ASP A 82 24.64 4.39 -10.34
C ASP A 82 24.91 2.92 -9.97
N LEU A 83 23.89 2.18 -9.53
CA LEU A 83 24.03 0.75 -9.24
C LEU A 83 24.33 -0.07 -10.50
N THR A 84 23.66 0.20 -11.61
CA THR A 84 23.90 -0.53 -12.87
C THR A 84 25.28 -0.23 -13.46
N GLU A 85 25.75 1.01 -13.37
CA GLU A 85 27.11 1.40 -13.77
C GLU A 85 28.16 0.70 -12.89
N PHE A 86 27.93 0.65 -11.58
CA PHE A 86 28.76 -0.12 -10.65
C PHE A 86 28.80 -1.60 -11.02
N LEU A 87 27.65 -2.25 -11.25
CA LEU A 87 27.58 -3.67 -11.61
C LEU A 87 28.30 -3.96 -12.93
N ASN A 88 28.15 -3.10 -13.94
CA ASN A 88 28.91 -3.21 -15.19
C ASN A 88 30.43 -3.17 -14.98
N SER A 89 30.89 -2.41 -13.99
CA SER A 89 32.32 -2.28 -13.68
C SER A 89 32.87 -3.37 -12.75
N GLU A 90 32.08 -3.79 -11.76
CA GLU A 90 32.50 -4.72 -10.69
C GLU A 90 32.30 -6.18 -11.11
N VAL A 91 31.12 -6.50 -11.68
CA VAL A 91 30.74 -7.86 -12.11
C VAL A 91 31.07 -8.08 -13.58
N GLY A 92 30.89 -7.04 -14.40
CA GLY A 92 31.09 -7.09 -15.85
C GLY A 92 29.78 -6.93 -16.62
N GLN A 93 29.84 -6.18 -17.71
CA GLN A 93 28.70 -6.00 -18.59
C GLN A 93 28.21 -7.36 -19.13
N GLU A 94 26.89 -7.54 -19.21
CA GLU A 94 26.24 -8.80 -19.64
C GLU A 94 26.48 -10.00 -18.71
N GLN A 95 27.02 -9.80 -17.50
CA GLN A 95 27.23 -10.86 -16.49
C GLN A 95 26.27 -10.73 -15.28
N TRP A 96 25.31 -9.81 -15.35
CA TRP A 96 24.29 -9.62 -14.32
C TRP A 96 22.92 -9.36 -14.94
N VAL A 97 21.87 -9.60 -14.15
CA VAL A 97 20.49 -9.30 -14.50
C VAL A 97 19.81 -8.62 -13.31
N VAL A 98 18.93 -7.67 -13.59
CA VAL A 98 18.04 -7.08 -12.58
C VAL A 98 16.60 -7.41 -12.92
N VAL A 99 15.85 -7.82 -11.91
CA VAL A 99 14.39 -7.87 -11.94
C VAL A 99 13.89 -6.79 -11.00
N MET A 100 13.09 -5.87 -11.53
CA MET A 100 12.50 -4.78 -10.76
C MET A 100 10.99 -4.93 -10.75
N THR A 101 10.40 -4.79 -9.58
CA THR A 101 8.96 -4.76 -9.35
C THR A 101 8.65 -3.82 -8.18
N ALA A 102 7.37 -3.57 -7.94
CA ALA A 102 6.89 -2.97 -6.70
C ALA A 102 6.15 -4.03 -5.88
N ASP A 103 6.17 -3.89 -4.57
CA ASP A 103 5.35 -4.68 -3.63
C ASP A 103 3.89 -4.23 -3.66
N HIS A 104 3.64 -2.95 -3.91
CA HIS A 104 2.30 -2.40 -4.13
C HIS A 104 2.34 -1.04 -4.87
N GLY A 105 1.15 -0.52 -5.20
CA GLY A 105 0.98 0.85 -5.69
C GLY A 105 0.64 1.83 -4.56
N VAL A 106 0.40 3.09 -4.93
CA VAL A 106 -0.17 4.12 -4.04
C VAL A 106 -1.32 4.80 -4.77
N ALA A 107 -2.44 5.00 -4.08
CA ALA A 107 -3.58 5.74 -4.62
C ALA A 107 -3.37 7.25 -4.45
N PRO A 108 -3.85 8.09 -5.38
CA PRO A 108 -3.91 9.52 -5.16
C PRO A 108 -4.81 9.85 -3.96
N ASP A 109 -4.65 11.06 -3.42
CA ASP A 109 -5.55 11.58 -2.40
C ASP A 109 -7.01 11.42 -2.84
N PRO A 110 -7.88 10.78 -2.02
CA PRO A 110 -9.24 10.51 -2.42
C PRO A 110 -10.00 11.78 -2.83
N GLN A 111 -9.80 12.90 -2.12
CA GLN A 111 -10.49 14.14 -2.45
C GLN A 111 -10.02 14.69 -3.79
N ALA A 112 -8.71 14.67 -4.05
CA ALA A 112 -8.15 15.10 -5.33
C ALA A 112 -8.61 14.23 -6.52
N ALA A 113 -8.83 12.94 -6.30
CA ALA A 113 -9.31 12.00 -7.30
C ALA A 113 -10.85 11.91 -7.39
N GLY A 114 -11.57 12.63 -6.52
CA GLY A 114 -13.02 12.49 -6.38
C GLY A 114 -13.47 11.13 -5.84
N ALA A 115 -12.57 10.33 -5.25
CA ALA A 115 -12.89 9.07 -4.60
C ALA A 115 -13.39 9.30 -3.16
N TRP A 116 -14.19 8.37 -2.64
CA TRP A 116 -14.63 8.42 -1.25
C TRP A 116 -13.54 7.86 -0.32
N PRO A 117 -13.09 8.61 0.72
CA PRO A 117 -12.17 8.08 1.71
C PRO A 117 -12.93 7.13 2.65
N ILE A 118 -12.84 5.83 2.40
CA ILE A 118 -13.53 4.82 3.21
C ILE A 118 -13.08 4.93 4.67
N ARG A 119 -14.03 5.27 5.54
CA ARG A 119 -13.81 5.41 6.97
C ARG A 119 -14.01 4.07 7.64
N MET A 120 -12.91 3.33 7.79
CA MET A 120 -12.92 1.94 8.30
C MET A 120 -13.59 1.81 9.66
N GLN A 121 -13.43 2.80 10.54
CA GLN A 121 -14.07 2.79 11.86
C GLN A 121 -15.61 2.77 11.79
N TYR A 122 -16.22 3.55 10.91
CA TYR A 122 -17.68 3.55 10.73
C TYR A 122 -18.15 2.26 10.07
N LEU A 123 -17.44 1.82 9.03
CA LEU A 123 -17.76 0.56 8.36
C LEU A 123 -17.74 -0.63 9.35
N GLN A 124 -16.70 -0.74 10.18
CA GLN A 124 -16.62 -1.77 11.22
C GLN A 124 -17.74 -1.67 12.25
N SER A 125 -18.02 -0.45 12.71
CA SER A 125 -19.07 -0.21 13.71
C SER A 125 -20.44 -0.58 13.16
N ASP A 126 -20.75 -0.19 11.92
CA ASP A 126 -22.04 -0.44 11.30
C ASP A 126 -22.24 -1.93 10.98
N VAL A 127 -21.18 -2.62 10.53
CA VAL A 127 -21.22 -4.09 10.35
C VAL A 127 -21.48 -4.77 11.69
N ALA A 128 -20.71 -4.45 12.73
CA ALA A 128 -20.86 -5.08 14.04
C ALA A 128 -22.23 -4.78 14.66
N GLU A 129 -22.73 -3.55 14.55
CA GLU A 129 -24.07 -3.15 15.01
C GLU A 129 -25.17 -3.90 14.25
N HIS A 130 -25.04 -4.08 12.94
CA HIS A 130 -26.00 -4.83 12.13
C HIS A 130 -26.23 -6.25 12.65
N PHE A 131 -25.15 -6.91 13.08
CA PHE A 131 -25.21 -8.27 13.63
C PHE A 131 -25.37 -8.32 15.16
N GLY A 132 -25.42 -7.17 15.84
CA GLY A 132 -25.61 -7.09 17.29
C GLY A 132 -24.39 -7.53 18.11
N VAL A 133 -23.19 -7.42 17.54
CA VAL A 133 -21.91 -7.86 18.14
C VAL A 133 -21.01 -6.65 18.41
N GLY A 134 -20.11 -6.72 19.40
CA GLY A 134 -19.09 -5.70 19.59
C GLY A 134 -18.02 -5.73 18.49
N VAL A 135 -17.48 -4.57 18.09
CA VAL A 135 -16.41 -4.49 17.05
C VAL A 135 -15.20 -5.37 17.40
N GLU A 136 -14.73 -5.31 18.64
CA GLU A 136 -13.59 -6.11 19.12
C GLU A 136 -13.92 -7.60 19.29
N GLU A 137 -15.21 -7.95 19.40
CA GLU A 137 -15.66 -9.34 19.48
C GLU A 137 -15.82 -9.96 18.09
N MET A 138 -16.20 -9.15 17.09
CA MET A 138 -16.41 -9.60 15.72
C MET A 138 -15.12 -9.67 14.91
N PHE A 139 -14.23 -8.68 15.04
CA PHE A 139 -13.04 -8.55 14.18
C PHE A 139 -11.75 -8.88 14.93
N VAL A 140 -10.97 -9.81 14.38
CA VAL A 140 -9.58 -10.05 14.80
C VAL A 140 -8.65 -9.02 14.19
N GLU A 141 -8.85 -8.73 12.90
CA GLU A 141 -8.07 -7.76 12.15
C GLU A 141 -8.89 -7.19 10.99
N THR A 142 -8.58 -5.95 10.62
CA THR A 142 -9.13 -5.31 9.43
C THR A 142 -8.05 -4.52 8.73
N SER A 143 -8.03 -4.56 7.41
CA SER A 143 -7.13 -3.76 6.59
C SER A 143 -7.80 -3.41 5.26
N PRO A 144 -7.19 -2.54 4.43
CA PRO A 144 -7.70 -2.27 3.09
C PRO A 144 -7.84 -3.50 2.18
N VAL A 145 -7.18 -4.62 2.51
CA VAL A 145 -7.19 -5.85 1.71
C VAL A 145 -8.14 -6.93 2.25
N GLY A 146 -8.77 -6.72 3.41
CA GLY A 146 -9.68 -7.71 3.97
C GLY A 146 -10.12 -7.47 5.41
N PHE A 147 -11.08 -8.29 5.82
CA PHE A 147 -11.65 -8.32 7.18
C PHE A 147 -11.52 -9.75 7.69
N TRP A 148 -10.93 -9.91 8.88
CA TRP A 148 -10.75 -11.20 9.53
C TRP A 148 -11.65 -11.25 10.76
N PHE A 149 -12.57 -12.20 10.75
CA PHE A 149 -13.58 -12.36 11.79
C PHE A 149 -13.13 -13.34 12.87
N ASP A 150 -13.51 -13.07 14.12
CA ASP A 150 -13.37 -14.04 15.21
C ASP A 150 -14.32 -15.21 14.97
N GLN A 151 -13.76 -16.39 14.70
CA GLN A 151 -14.54 -17.56 14.31
C GLN A 151 -15.45 -18.05 15.44
N GLN A 152 -15.04 -17.89 16.71
CA GLN A 152 -15.86 -18.33 17.84
C GLN A 152 -17.10 -17.46 17.97
N THR A 153 -16.94 -16.13 17.84
CA THR A 153 -18.06 -15.19 17.85
C THR A 153 -18.99 -15.43 16.66
N MET A 154 -18.45 -15.57 15.45
CA MET A 154 -19.25 -15.83 14.23
C MET A 154 -20.08 -17.12 14.37
N GLU A 155 -19.48 -18.21 14.86
CA GLU A 155 -20.19 -19.49 15.09
C GLU A 155 -21.25 -19.39 16.19
N ALA A 156 -20.95 -18.70 17.30
CA ALA A 156 -21.86 -18.56 18.44
C ALA A 156 -23.11 -17.74 18.10
N GLU A 157 -22.93 -16.66 17.34
CA GLU A 157 -24.01 -15.76 16.92
C GLU A 157 -24.67 -16.20 15.60
N GLY A 158 -24.14 -17.25 14.96
CA GLY A 158 -24.68 -17.80 13.71
C GLY A 158 -24.51 -16.88 12.50
N ILE A 159 -23.46 -16.04 12.51
CA ILE A 159 -23.15 -15.08 11.44
C ILE A 159 -22.26 -15.77 10.42
N THR A 160 -22.58 -15.60 9.14
CA THR A 160 -21.76 -16.11 8.03
C THR A 160 -20.97 -14.99 7.35
N SER A 161 -19.84 -15.34 6.74
CA SER A 161 -19.06 -14.38 5.94
C SER A 161 -19.82 -13.87 4.71
N GLU A 162 -20.75 -14.67 4.21
CA GLU A 162 -21.66 -14.39 3.10
C GLU A 162 -22.62 -13.27 3.48
N GLU A 163 -23.26 -13.35 4.65
CA GLU A 163 -24.13 -12.29 5.15
C GLU A 163 -23.38 -10.97 5.37
N VAL A 164 -22.14 -11.04 5.87
CA VAL A 164 -21.30 -9.83 5.99
C VAL A 164 -20.95 -9.26 4.62
N ALA A 165 -20.62 -10.11 3.64
CA ALA A 165 -20.36 -9.67 2.28
C ALA A 165 -21.59 -9.00 1.64
N ASP A 166 -22.78 -9.57 1.83
CA ASP A 166 -24.05 -8.99 1.37
C ASP A 166 -24.28 -7.60 1.99
N PHE A 167 -24.05 -7.45 3.29
CA PHE A 167 -24.11 -6.14 3.96
C PHE A 167 -23.13 -5.15 3.32
N MET A 168 -21.88 -5.56 3.05
CA MET A 168 -20.86 -4.68 2.47
C MET A 168 -21.25 -4.20 1.07
N VAL A 169 -21.80 -5.06 0.22
CA VAL A 169 -22.26 -4.67 -1.13
C VAL A 169 -23.43 -3.69 -1.06
N ASP A 170 -24.25 -3.74 0.00
CA ASP A 170 -25.34 -2.79 0.24
C ASP A 170 -24.93 -1.51 0.98
N TYR A 171 -23.69 -1.42 1.44
CA TYR A 171 -23.19 -0.25 2.16
C TYR A 171 -22.98 0.95 1.21
N ARG A 172 -23.41 2.15 1.65
CA ARG A 172 -23.48 3.38 0.84
C ARG A 172 -22.65 4.51 1.45
N LEU A 173 -22.31 5.51 0.62
CA LEU A 173 -21.48 6.64 1.06
C LEU A 173 -22.09 7.40 2.26
N ASP A 174 -23.42 7.56 2.32
CA ASP A 174 -24.08 8.26 3.42
C ASP A 174 -24.02 7.55 4.76
N ALA A 175 -24.07 6.22 4.77
CA ALA A 175 -23.85 5.43 5.99
C ALA A 175 -22.42 5.62 6.51
N ASN A 176 -21.44 5.71 5.61
CA ASN A 176 -20.04 5.95 5.97
C ASN A 176 -19.71 7.43 6.21
N ALA A 177 -20.68 8.33 6.05
CA ALA A 177 -20.53 9.75 6.28
C ALA A 177 -20.89 10.10 7.74
N PRO A 178 -19.95 10.62 8.54
CA PRO A 178 -20.25 11.06 9.89
C PRO A 178 -21.40 12.06 9.96
N ALA A 179 -22.34 11.82 10.86
CA ALA A 179 -23.45 12.73 11.10
C ALA A 179 -22.92 14.10 11.55
N GLY A 180 -23.24 15.14 10.78
CA GLY A 180 -22.90 16.52 11.11
C GLY A 180 -21.53 17.01 10.62
N GLU A 181 -20.77 16.21 9.86
CA GLU A 181 -19.60 16.72 9.12
C GLU A 181 -20.02 17.40 7.81
N ASP A 182 -19.44 18.58 7.53
CA ASP A 182 -19.62 19.25 6.25
C ASP A 182 -18.89 18.48 5.14
N LEU A 183 -19.66 17.79 4.30
CA LEU A 183 -19.09 17.07 3.16
C LEU A 183 -18.69 18.03 2.03
N PRO A 184 -17.50 17.82 1.42
CA PRO A 184 -17.13 18.47 0.17
C PRO A 184 -18.24 18.38 -0.88
N SER A 185 -18.43 19.45 -1.65
CA SER A 185 -19.53 19.56 -2.62
C SER A 185 -19.56 18.41 -3.62
N GLN A 186 -18.39 17.87 -3.97
CA GLN A 186 -18.24 16.75 -4.90
C GLN A 186 -18.91 15.44 -4.46
N TYR A 187 -19.28 15.28 -3.18
CA TYR A 187 -19.93 14.07 -2.68
C TYR A 187 -21.44 14.20 -2.49
N ARG A 188 -22.00 15.41 -2.49
CA ARG A 188 -23.39 15.66 -2.06
C ARG A 188 -24.43 14.92 -2.90
N ASP A 189 -24.19 14.81 -4.20
CA ASP A 189 -25.11 14.13 -5.13
C ASP A 189 -24.82 12.62 -5.25
N ARG A 190 -23.77 12.13 -4.56
CA ARG A 190 -23.25 10.76 -4.65
C ARG A 190 -23.54 9.91 -3.42
N LEU A 191 -24.22 10.49 -2.43
CA LEU A 191 -24.47 9.89 -1.12
C LEU A 191 -25.14 8.51 -1.14
N LYS A 192 -25.83 8.17 -2.23
CA LYS A 192 -26.50 6.88 -2.42
C LYS A 192 -25.70 5.89 -3.26
N GLU A 193 -24.47 6.22 -3.64
CA GLU A 193 -23.59 5.29 -4.36
C GLU A 193 -23.08 4.18 -3.42
N PRO A 194 -22.92 2.94 -3.94
CA PRO A 194 -22.24 1.87 -3.22
C PRO A 194 -20.78 2.23 -2.94
N ILE A 195 -20.28 1.85 -1.76
CA ILE A 195 -18.84 1.93 -1.46
C ILE A 195 -18.09 0.77 -2.12
N PHE A 196 -18.70 -0.42 -2.11
CA PHE A 196 -18.11 -1.63 -2.65
C PHE A 196 -18.89 -2.08 -3.88
N GLU A 197 -18.19 -2.27 -5.00
CA GLU A 197 -18.77 -2.89 -6.20
C GLU A 197 -18.98 -4.40 -5.99
N ALA A 198 -18.11 -5.02 -5.17
CA ALA A 198 -18.19 -6.42 -4.79
C ALA A 198 -17.55 -6.64 -3.42
N ALA A 199 -18.07 -7.62 -2.68
CA ALA A 199 -17.44 -8.21 -1.51
C ALA A 199 -17.72 -9.72 -1.57
N PHE A 200 -16.73 -10.54 -1.20
CA PHE A 200 -16.87 -11.98 -1.26
C PHE A 200 -16.08 -12.66 -0.13
N PRO A 201 -16.62 -13.74 0.46
CA PRO A 201 -15.87 -14.59 1.37
C PRO A 201 -14.64 -15.19 0.69
N SER A 202 -13.58 -15.45 1.46
CA SER A 202 -12.39 -16.13 0.94
C SER A 202 -12.70 -17.53 0.38
N ALA A 203 -13.74 -18.19 0.89
CA ALA A 203 -14.20 -19.49 0.39
C ALA A 203 -14.70 -19.44 -1.07
N ALA A 204 -15.26 -18.31 -1.50
CA ALA A 204 -15.76 -18.10 -2.87
C ALA A 204 -14.63 -17.78 -3.87
N MET A 205 -13.42 -17.46 -3.40
CA MET A 205 -12.32 -17.02 -4.26
C MET A 205 -11.93 -18.07 -5.32
N GLY A 206 -11.99 -19.36 -4.98
CA GLY A 206 -11.67 -20.44 -5.91
C GLY A 206 -12.63 -20.48 -7.11
N GLU A 207 -13.93 -20.31 -6.86
CA GLU A 207 -14.96 -20.27 -7.91
C GLU A 207 -14.82 -19.02 -8.77
N ILE A 208 -14.63 -17.85 -8.14
CA ILE A 208 -14.40 -16.58 -8.85
C ILE A 208 -13.18 -16.70 -9.77
N TRP A 209 -12.08 -17.27 -9.28
CA TRP A 209 -10.86 -17.43 -10.07
C TRP A 209 -11.03 -18.38 -11.26
N ASN A 210 -11.83 -19.43 -11.11
CA ASN A 210 -12.17 -20.32 -12.22
C ASN A 210 -13.01 -19.59 -13.27
N CYS A 211 -14.00 -18.80 -12.87
CA CYS A 211 -14.80 -17.98 -13.79
C CYS A 211 -13.93 -17.01 -14.61
N VAL A 212 -12.97 -16.33 -13.96
CA VAL A 212 -12.06 -15.40 -14.65
C VAL A 212 -11.20 -16.15 -15.69
N LYS A 213 -10.66 -17.31 -15.33
CA LYS A 213 -9.83 -18.12 -16.25
C LYS A 213 -10.57 -18.69 -17.45
N GLU A 214 -11.86 -18.98 -17.30
CA GLU A 214 -12.71 -19.48 -18.39
C GLU A 214 -13.19 -18.35 -19.32
N SER A 215 -12.93 -17.09 -18.97
CA SER A 215 -13.31 -15.91 -19.74
C SER A 215 -12.27 -15.47 -20.78
N ASP A 216 -11.07 -16.10 -20.79
CA ASP A 216 -9.97 -15.91 -21.74
C ASP A 216 -9.90 -17.05 -22.79
#